data_AF-A0A1W6Z7D9-F1
#
_entry.id   AF-A0A1W6Z7D9-F1
#
_cell.length_a   1.000
_cell.length_b   1.000
_cell.length_c   1.000
_cell.angle_alpha   90.00
_cell.angle_beta   90.00
_cell.angle_gamma   90.00
#
_symmetry.space_group_name_H-M   'P 1'
#
loop_
_entity.id
_entity.type
_entity.pdbx_description
1 polymer ?
#
loop_
_entity_poly.entity_id
_entity_poly.type
_entity_poly.pdbx_seq_one_letter_code
_entity_poly.pdbx_strand_id
1 'polypeptide(L)'
;MASAQDFPSGPTAREIDFNIEAQPLEDAVEQFSAITGISVVYQASLSVGRSSVPVSGRYLPDTALRMMVSNAQLNVRRTAEFSYVITSAPPASSASTARQWRSASEKSYYGLVQRSLRRALCANARVAPASYRAALQFWIDPLGHIDRVHLLDTTGDPQRDDVLRQTLTGLTVAPPPQELPQPVLMVLLPREQALTADCHAG
;
A
#
# COMPACT_ATOMS: atom_id res chain seq x y z
N MET A 1 23.07 35.77 -4.18
CA MET A 1 21.65 35.69 -4.58
C MET A 1 21.57 34.66 -5.68
N ALA A 2 20.91 33.54 -5.40
CA ALA A 2 20.92 32.34 -6.24
C ALA A 2 19.85 32.41 -7.34
N SER A 3 20.26 32.33 -8.60
CA SER A 3 19.37 32.02 -9.71
C SER A 3 19.27 30.50 -9.79
N ALA A 4 18.18 29.95 -9.27
CA ALA A 4 17.84 28.54 -9.43
C ALA A 4 17.52 28.30 -10.91
N GLN A 5 18.24 27.34 -11.47
CA GLN A 5 18.09 26.88 -12.84
C GLN A 5 16.83 26.01 -12.88
N ASP A 6 15.82 26.46 -13.64
CA ASP A 6 14.55 25.78 -13.85
C ASP A 6 14.79 24.52 -14.69
N PHE A 7 14.44 23.36 -14.12
CA PHE A 7 14.48 22.08 -14.83
C PHE A 7 13.34 22.03 -15.84
N PRO A 8 13.55 21.64 -17.11
CA PRO A 8 12.46 21.49 -18.06
C PRO A 8 11.52 20.39 -17.56
N SER A 9 10.36 20.83 -17.08
CA SER A 9 9.20 19.97 -16.84
C SER A 9 8.87 19.24 -18.14
N GLY A 10 8.68 17.92 -18.08
CA GLY A 10 8.45 17.06 -19.26
C GLY A 10 7.31 17.53 -20.18
N PRO A 11 7.22 16.98 -21.40
CA PRO A 11 6.27 17.45 -22.41
C PRO A 11 4.85 17.47 -21.86
N THR A 12 4.21 18.63 -22.00
CA THR A 12 2.87 18.95 -21.50
C THR A 12 1.84 17.94 -21.98
N ALA A 13 1.14 17.31 -21.03
CA ALA A 13 -0.07 16.56 -21.30
C ALA A 13 -1.12 17.53 -21.89
N ARG A 14 -1.18 17.57 -23.22
CA ARG A 14 -2.00 18.54 -23.94
C ARG A 14 -3.42 17.99 -24.04
N GLU A 15 -4.41 18.81 -23.69
CA GLU A 15 -5.81 18.45 -23.88
C GLU A 15 -6.08 18.30 -25.39
N ILE A 16 -6.59 17.15 -25.79
CA ILE A 16 -6.96 16.83 -27.17
C ILE A 16 -8.47 16.87 -27.25
N ASP A 17 -9.00 17.38 -28.36
CA ASP A 17 -10.43 17.33 -28.63
C ASP A 17 -10.81 15.90 -29.02
N PHE A 18 -11.61 15.25 -28.18
CA PHE A 18 -12.14 13.93 -28.43
C PHE A 18 -13.58 14.04 -28.88
N ASN A 19 -13.93 13.30 -29.94
CA ASN A 19 -15.30 13.09 -30.36
C ASN A 19 -15.47 11.61 -30.73
N ILE A 20 -15.60 10.77 -29.70
CA ILE A 20 -15.76 9.33 -29.84
C ILE A 20 -17.17 8.98 -29.38
N GLU A 21 -17.98 8.42 -30.28
CA GLU A 21 -19.36 8.06 -29.97
C GLU A 21 -19.44 6.74 -29.18
N ALA A 22 -20.65 6.41 -28.69
CA ALA A 22 -20.92 5.15 -28.03
C ALA A 22 -20.90 4.02 -29.06
N GLN A 23 -19.79 3.29 -29.14
CA GLN A 23 -19.57 2.25 -30.16
C GLN A 23 -18.95 1.01 -29.50
N PRO A 24 -18.80 -0.12 -30.22
CA PRO A 24 -18.07 -1.27 -29.69
C PRO A 24 -16.69 -0.82 -29.19
N LEU A 25 -16.27 -1.35 -28.03
CA LEU A 25 -15.03 -0.92 -27.39
C LEU A 25 -13.81 -1.04 -28.32
N GLU A 26 -13.83 -2.03 -29.23
CA GLU A 26 -12.87 -2.21 -30.31
C GLU A 26 -12.74 -0.97 -31.18
N ASP A 27 -13.81 -0.55 -31.84
CA ASP A 27 -13.81 0.62 -32.73
C ASP A 27 -13.41 1.89 -31.98
N ALA A 28 -13.87 2.04 -30.73
CA ALA A 28 -13.57 3.22 -29.91
C ALA A 28 -12.08 3.32 -29.56
N VAL A 29 -11.45 2.20 -29.23
CA VAL A 29 -10.02 2.11 -28.92
C VAL A 29 -9.18 2.34 -30.17
N GLU A 30 -9.61 1.83 -31.32
CA GLU A 30 -8.94 2.07 -32.60
C GLU A 30 -8.96 3.57 -32.94
N GLN A 31 -10.12 4.21 -32.85
CA GLN A 31 -10.26 5.64 -33.10
C GLN A 31 -9.45 6.49 -32.10
N PHE A 32 -9.43 6.11 -30.83
CA PHE A 32 -8.58 6.73 -29.81
C PHE A 32 -7.09 6.61 -30.14
N SER A 33 -6.65 5.43 -30.56
CA SER A 33 -5.26 5.19 -30.94
C SER A 33 -4.86 6.00 -32.19
N ALA A 34 -5.77 6.17 -33.14
CA ALA A 34 -5.56 6.98 -34.34
C ALA A 34 -5.44 8.47 -34.01
N ILE A 35 -6.22 8.98 -33.06
CA ILE A 35 -6.19 10.39 -32.64
C ILE A 35 -4.93 10.70 -31.80
N THR A 36 -4.53 9.78 -30.92
CA THR A 36 -3.52 10.05 -29.88
C THR A 36 -2.15 9.44 -30.15
N GLY A 37 -2.06 8.47 -31.07
CA GLY A 37 -0.85 7.67 -31.29
C GLY A 37 -0.57 6.64 -30.18
N ILE A 38 -1.50 6.47 -29.24
CA ILE A 38 -1.34 5.59 -28.08
C ILE A 38 -1.78 4.17 -28.43
N SER A 39 -0.91 3.19 -28.18
CA SER A 39 -1.26 1.77 -28.32
C SER A 39 -1.98 1.26 -27.07
N VAL A 40 -3.18 0.73 -27.25
CA VAL A 40 -3.97 0.14 -26.16
C VAL A 40 -4.09 -1.36 -26.39
N VAL A 41 -3.62 -2.14 -25.44
CA VAL A 41 -3.64 -3.61 -25.46
C VAL A 41 -4.78 -4.09 -24.57
N TYR A 42 -5.60 -5.00 -25.08
CA TYR A 42 -6.71 -5.60 -24.32
C TYR A 42 -6.91 -7.05 -24.73
N GLN A 43 -7.57 -7.84 -23.87
CA GLN A 43 -7.98 -9.20 -24.21
C GLN A 43 -9.33 -9.13 -24.94
N ALA A 44 -9.47 -9.79 -26.10
CA ALA A 44 -10.71 -9.79 -26.90
C ALA A 44 -11.94 -10.31 -26.11
N SER A 45 -11.73 -11.15 -25.10
CA SER A 45 -12.78 -11.59 -24.17
C SER A 45 -13.39 -10.45 -23.35
N LEU A 46 -12.72 -9.30 -23.25
CA LEU A 46 -13.20 -8.11 -22.54
C LEU A 46 -13.99 -7.15 -23.43
N SER A 47 -13.98 -7.32 -24.76
CA SER A 47 -14.70 -6.46 -25.73
C SER A 47 -16.00 -7.08 -26.26
N VAL A 48 -16.17 -8.41 -26.20
CA VAL A 48 -17.40 -9.08 -26.66
C VAL A 48 -18.62 -8.58 -25.87
N GLY A 49 -19.56 -7.92 -26.56
CA GLY A 49 -20.81 -7.40 -25.99
C GLY A 49 -20.65 -6.16 -25.10
N ARG A 50 -19.49 -5.48 -25.13
CA ARG A 50 -19.25 -4.26 -24.35
C ARG A 50 -19.03 -3.06 -25.25
N SER A 51 -19.79 -2.01 -24.99
CA SER A 51 -19.69 -0.73 -25.67
C SER A 51 -18.92 0.29 -24.83
N SER A 52 -18.22 1.19 -25.49
CA SER A 52 -17.63 2.38 -24.88
C SER A 52 -18.71 3.39 -24.47
N VAL A 53 -18.35 4.25 -23.51
CA VAL A 53 -19.12 5.47 -23.20
C VAL A 53 -18.72 6.56 -24.21
N PRO A 54 -19.66 7.39 -24.70
CA PRO A 54 -19.31 8.50 -25.59
C PRO A 54 -18.44 9.51 -24.84
N VAL A 55 -17.33 9.92 -25.46
CA VAL A 55 -16.42 10.92 -24.93
C VAL A 55 -16.32 12.06 -25.93
N SER A 56 -16.96 13.18 -25.58
CA SER A 56 -16.97 14.41 -26.37
C SER A 56 -16.47 15.58 -25.53
N GLY A 57 -15.43 16.27 -26.01
CA GLY A 57 -14.84 17.43 -25.36
C GLY A 57 -13.31 17.36 -25.28
N ARG A 58 -12.71 18.41 -24.73
CA ARG A 58 -11.26 18.48 -24.53
C ARG A 58 -10.87 17.76 -23.26
N TYR A 59 -10.11 16.69 -23.42
CA TYR A 59 -9.63 15.90 -22.30
C TYR A 59 -8.18 15.52 -22.50
N LEU A 60 -7.53 15.15 -21.41
CA LEU A 60 -6.26 14.45 -21.47
C LEU A 60 -6.51 13.04 -22.04
N PRO A 61 -5.60 12.48 -22.86
CA PRO A 61 -5.77 11.13 -23.41
C PRO A 61 -6.09 10.08 -22.35
N ASP A 62 -5.42 10.19 -21.21
CA ASP A 62 -5.60 9.30 -20.08
C ASP A 62 -7.00 9.43 -19.43
N THR A 63 -7.48 10.67 -19.25
CA THR A 63 -8.82 10.95 -18.73
C THR A 63 -9.91 10.46 -19.69
N ALA A 64 -9.75 10.71 -20.99
CA ALA A 64 -10.66 10.25 -22.04
C ALA A 64 -10.76 8.72 -22.07
N LEU A 65 -9.62 8.02 -22.01
CA LEU A 65 -9.57 6.56 -22.01
C LEU A 65 -10.25 5.96 -20.77
N ARG A 66 -10.05 6.56 -19.58
CA ARG A 66 -10.73 6.13 -18.35
C ARG A 66 -12.25 6.35 -18.42
N MET A 67 -12.70 7.48 -18.96
CA MET A 67 -14.13 7.75 -19.12
C MET A 67 -14.77 6.78 -20.12
N MET A 68 -14.09 6.50 -21.22
CA MET A 68 -14.54 5.59 -22.27
C MET A 68 -14.82 4.17 -21.74
N VAL A 69 -13.99 3.69 -20.80
CA VAL A 69 -14.13 2.34 -20.22
C VAL A 69 -14.84 2.29 -18.86
N SER A 70 -15.32 3.43 -18.37
CA SER A 70 -15.86 3.57 -17.01
C SER A 70 -17.11 2.71 -16.74
N ASN A 71 -18.00 2.57 -17.72
CA ASN A 71 -19.20 1.73 -17.60
C ASN A 71 -18.89 0.23 -17.75
N ALA A 72 -17.77 -0.12 -18.38
CA ALA A 72 -17.44 -1.51 -18.69
C ALA A 72 -16.83 -2.29 -17.49
N GLN A 73 -16.76 -1.67 -16.31
CA GLN A 73 -16.03 -2.22 -15.13
C GLN A 73 -14.61 -2.65 -15.51
N LEU A 74 -13.94 -1.82 -16.30
CA LEU A 74 -12.58 -2.05 -16.77
C LEU A 74 -11.63 -1.09 -16.06
N ASN A 75 -10.46 -1.59 -15.70
CA ASN A 75 -9.33 -0.79 -15.25
C ASN A 75 -8.41 -0.54 -16.44
N VAL A 76 -7.98 0.71 -16.58
CA VAL A 76 -6.92 1.11 -17.51
C VAL A 76 -5.62 1.24 -16.72
N ARG A 77 -4.58 0.52 -17.14
CA ARG A 77 -3.25 0.59 -16.52
C ARG A 77 -2.22 0.98 -17.57
N ARG A 78 -1.54 2.12 -17.36
CA ARG A 78 -0.43 2.55 -18.21
C ARG A 78 0.76 1.60 -18.01
N THR A 79 1.31 1.05 -19.09
CA THR A 79 2.47 0.15 -19.07
C THR A 79 3.73 0.80 -19.63
N ALA A 80 3.60 1.74 -20.56
CA ALA A 80 4.70 2.53 -21.10
C ALA A 80 4.22 3.94 -21.46
N GLU A 81 5.11 4.79 -21.99
CA GLU A 81 4.80 6.20 -22.25
C GLU A 81 3.56 6.41 -23.13
N PHE A 82 3.36 5.54 -24.12
CA PHE A 82 2.21 5.51 -25.02
C PHE A 82 1.56 4.13 -25.09
N SER A 83 1.64 3.35 -24.00
CA SER A 83 1.02 2.01 -23.95
C SER A 83 0.14 1.83 -22.74
N TYR A 84 -1.10 1.39 -22.98
CA TYR A 84 -2.08 1.12 -21.94
C TYR A 84 -2.59 -0.31 -22.06
N VAL A 85 -2.87 -0.93 -20.92
CA VAL A 85 -3.49 -2.25 -20.84
C VAL A 85 -4.84 -2.12 -20.15
N ILE A 86 -5.87 -2.69 -20.76
CA ILE A 86 -7.21 -2.75 -20.18
C ILE A 86 -7.42 -4.12 -19.53
N THR A 87 -7.79 -4.14 -18.25
CA THR A 87 -8.10 -5.37 -17.48
C THR A 87 -9.47 -5.27 -16.82
N SER A 88 -10.09 -6.38 -16.42
CA SER A 88 -11.31 -6.35 -15.62
C SER A 88 -11.06 -5.71 -14.24
N ALA A 89 -12.00 -4.88 -13.80
CA ALA A 89 -12.02 -4.32 -12.45
C ALA A 89 -12.96 -5.13 -11.56
N PRO A 90 -12.50 -5.62 -10.39
CA PRO A 90 -13.45 -6.07 -9.38
C PRO A 90 -14.30 -4.88 -8.91
N PRO A 91 -15.58 -5.08 -8.55
CA PRO A 91 -16.45 -4.02 -8.09
C PRO A 91 -15.83 -3.27 -6.90
N ALA A 92 -15.66 -1.95 -7.05
CA ALA A 92 -14.95 -1.10 -6.10
C ALA A 92 -15.50 -1.19 -4.67
N SER A 93 -16.82 -1.43 -4.54
CA SER A 93 -17.52 -1.51 -3.25
C SER A 93 -17.16 -2.77 -2.44
N SER A 94 -16.98 -3.92 -3.08
CA SER A 94 -16.62 -5.16 -2.36
C SER A 94 -15.15 -5.13 -1.92
N ALA A 95 -14.28 -4.52 -2.73
CA ALA A 95 -12.87 -4.39 -2.43
C ALA A 95 -12.58 -3.36 -1.32
N SER A 96 -13.36 -2.26 -1.24
CA SER A 96 -13.23 -1.25 -0.19
C SER A 96 -13.69 -1.78 1.17
N THR A 97 -14.84 -2.45 1.23
CA THR A 97 -15.32 -3.10 2.46
C THR A 97 -14.32 -4.17 2.93
N ALA A 98 -13.87 -5.07 2.05
CA ALA A 98 -12.87 -6.09 2.42
C ALA A 98 -11.55 -5.49 2.92
N ARG A 99 -11.04 -4.40 2.31
CA ARG A 99 -9.87 -3.66 2.81
C ARG A 99 -10.13 -3.02 4.17
N GLN A 100 -11.33 -2.48 4.39
CA GLN A 100 -11.68 -1.85 5.66
C GLN A 100 -11.74 -2.88 6.80
N TRP A 101 -12.39 -4.03 6.59
CA TRP A 101 -12.42 -5.13 7.56
C TRP A 101 -11.02 -5.68 7.84
N ARG A 102 -10.22 -5.92 6.79
CA ARG A 102 -8.81 -6.32 6.93
C ARG A 102 -8.05 -5.31 7.79
N SER A 103 -8.14 -4.02 7.50
CA SER A 103 -7.45 -2.99 8.28
C SER A 103 -7.90 -2.93 9.75
N ALA A 104 -9.17 -3.22 10.03
CA ALA A 104 -9.70 -3.26 11.39
C ALA A 104 -9.20 -4.49 12.15
N SER A 105 -9.19 -5.65 11.49
CA SER A 105 -8.64 -6.91 12.03
C SER A 105 -7.12 -6.81 12.26
N GLU A 106 -6.38 -6.21 11.32
CA GLU A 106 -4.95 -5.93 11.43
C GLU A 106 -4.66 -5.01 12.61
N LYS A 107 -5.37 -3.88 12.74
CA LYS A 107 -5.24 -2.97 13.90
C LYS A 107 -5.50 -3.68 15.23
N SER A 108 -6.52 -4.54 15.26
CA SER A 108 -6.88 -5.33 16.45
C SER A 108 -5.79 -6.33 16.82
N TYR A 109 -5.20 -6.98 15.81
CA TYR A 109 -4.07 -7.89 15.96
C TYR A 109 -2.81 -7.18 16.45
N TYR A 110 -2.41 -6.06 15.82
CA TYR A 110 -1.26 -5.27 16.28
C TYR A 110 -1.43 -4.79 17.72
N GLY A 111 -2.67 -4.46 18.14
CA GLY A 111 -2.97 -4.14 19.54
C GLY A 111 -2.73 -5.31 20.50
N LEU A 112 -3.02 -6.57 20.10
CA LEU A 112 -2.72 -7.77 20.88
C LEU A 112 -1.20 -7.99 20.99
N VAL A 113 -0.50 -7.93 19.86
CA VAL A 113 0.96 -8.09 19.79
C VAL A 113 1.65 -7.02 20.64
N GLN A 114 1.27 -5.75 20.49
CA GLN A 114 1.83 -4.64 21.29
C GLN A 114 1.63 -4.84 22.79
N ARG A 115 0.49 -5.39 23.23
CA ARG A 115 0.27 -5.71 24.64
C ARG A 115 1.20 -6.80 25.15
N SER A 116 1.37 -7.88 24.38
CA SER A 116 2.28 -8.99 24.74
C SER A 116 3.74 -8.54 24.78
N LEU A 117 4.19 -7.79 23.76
CA LEU A 117 5.55 -7.23 23.73
C LEU A 117 5.77 -6.26 24.88
N ARG A 118 4.82 -5.36 25.16
CA ARG A 118 4.90 -4.46 26.31
C ARG A 118 5.06 -5.25 27.61
N ARG A 119 4.28 -6.31 27.83
CA ARG A 119 4.38 -7.13 29.04
C ARG A 119 5.76 -7.77 29.19
N ALA A 120 6.30 -8.31 28.10
CA ALA A 120 7.64 -8.92 28.09
C ALA A 120 8.75 -7.89 28.35
N LEU A 121 8.68 -6.71 27.72
CA LEU A 121 9.65 -5.63 27.91
C LEU A 121 9.56 -5.01 29.30
N CYS A 122 8.35 -4.82 29.84
CA CYS A 122 8.16 -4.30 31.20
C CYS A 122 8.63 -5.30 32.28
N ALA A 123 8.65 -6.60 32.00
CA ALA A 123 9.17 -7.61 32.92
C ALA A 123 10.71 -7.57 33.04
N ASN A 124 11.40 -6.92 32.10
CA ASN A 124 12.86 -6.84 32.08
C ASN A 124 13.31 -5.37 32.16
N ALA A 125 13.72 -4.95 33.36
CA ALA A 125 14.14 -3.57 33.62
C ALA A 125 15.30 -3.07 32.74
N ARG A 126 16.11 -3.97 32.14
CA ARG A 126 17.22 -3.58 31.25
C ARG A 126 16.76 -3.07 29.87
N VAL A 127 15.60 -3.55 29.41
CA VAL A 127 14.99 -3.23 28.10
C VAL A 127 13.61 -2.61 28.25
N ALA A 128 13.30 -2.10 29.45
CA ALA A 128 12.10 -1.31 29.64
C ALA A 128 12.22 -0.03 28.79
N PRO A 129 11.25 0.29 27.93
CA PRO A 129 11.28 1.49 27.11
C PRO A 129 11.19 2.70 28.03
N ALA A 130 12.31 3.39 28.24
CA ALA A 130 12.41 4.55 29.13
C ALA A 130 13.00 5.76 28.41
N SER A 131 14.16 5.60 27.76
CA SER A 131 14.97 6.71 27.26
C SER A 131 15.53 6.52 25.85
N TYR A 132 15.10 5.49 25.13
CA TYR A 132 15.63 5.17 23.81
C TYR A 132 14.53 4.99 22.79
N ARG A 133 14.88 5.26 21.54
CA ARG A 133 14.12 4.85 20.37
C ARG A 133 14.81 3.63 19.78
N ALA A 134 14.05 2.65 19.32
CA ALA A 134 14.58 1.56 18.53
C ALA A 134 13.53 1.10 17.53
N ALA A 135 13.94 0.91 16.29
CA ALA A 135 13.11 0.25 15.29
C ALA A 135 13.54 -1.21 15.20
N LEU A 136 12.58 -2.12 15.25
CA LEU A 136 12.84 -3.56 15.14
C LEU A 136 11.81 -4.19 14.22
N GLN A 137 12.26 -5.15 13.42
CA GLN A 137 11.40 -5.97 12.59
C GLN A 137 11.47 -7.42 13.08
N PHE A 138 10.34 -8.10 13.08
CA PHE A 138 10.28 -9.49 13.55
C PHE A 138 9.31 -10.32 12.73
N TRP A 139 9.55 -11.62 12.76
CA TRP A 139 8.74 -12.64 12.10
C TRP A 139 7.98 -13.42 13.16
N ILE A 140 6.73 -13.76 12.83
CA ILE A 140 5.84 -14.49 13.71
C ILE A 140 5.47 -15.77 12.98
N ASP A 141 5.75 -16.92 13.57
CA ASP A 141 5.37 -18.20 12.99
C ASP A 141 3.83 -18.40 13.05
N PRO A 142 3.28 -19.41 12.35
CA PRO A 142 1.84 -19.69 12.38
C PRO A 142 1.27 -20.04 13.76
N LEU A 143 2.12 -20.46 14.71
CA LEU A 143 1.75 -20.78 16.09
C LEU A 143 1.75 -19.53 16.99
N GLY A 144 2.27 -18.40 16.50
CA GLY A 144 2.38 -17.14 17.25
C GLY A 144 3.73 -16.95 17.95
N HIS A 145 4.76 -17.74 17.65
CA HIS A 145 6.10 -17.53 18.21
C HIS A 145 6.91 -16.56 17.35
N ILE A 146 7.63 -15.67 18.01
CA ILE A 146 8.60 -14.81 17.33
C ILE A 146 9.86 -15.64 17.03
N ASP A 147 10.06 -16.03 15.77
CA ASP A 147 11.22 -16.85 15.37
C ASP A 147 12.49 -16.01 15.14
N ARG A 148 12.32 -14.77 14.66
CA ARG A 148 13.42 -13.91 14.28
C ARG A 148 13.14 -12.46 14.64
N VAL A 149 14.17 -11.81 15.18
CA VAL A 149 14.15 -10.38 15.53
C VAL A 149 15.37 -9.71 14.93
N HIS A 150 15.15 -8.62 14.20
CA HIS A 150 16.20 -7.81 13.61
C HIS A 150 16.02 -6.35 14.03
N LEU A 151 17.03 -5.80 14.71
CA LEU A 151 17.06 -4.38 15.04
C LEU A 151 17.47 -3.61 13.78
N LEU A 152 16.62 -2.68 13.38
CA LEU A 152 16.87 -1.72 12.31
C LEU A 152 17.60 -0.47 12.82
N ASP A 153 17.51 -0.20 14.13
CA ASP A 153 18.16 0.91 14.79
C ASP A 153 18.67 0.48 16.17
N THR A 154 19.82 0.99 16.60
CA THR A 154 20.43 0.65 17.90
C THR A 154 19.78 1.45 19.03
N THR A 155 19.65 0.85 20.21
CA THR A 155 19.23 1.57 21.43
C THR A 155 20.31 2.51 21.99
N GLY A 156 21.50 2.54 21.38
CA GLY A 156 22.68 3.26 21.85
C GLY A 156 23.51 2.48 22.88
N ASP A 157 23.07 1.28 23.27
CA ASP A 157 23.76 0.38 24.19
C ASP A 157 23.76 -1.05 23.61
N PRO A 158 24.94 -1.60 23.21
CA PRO A 158 25.03 -2.94 22.63
C PRO A 158 24.55 -4.07 23.56
N GLN A 159 24.72 -3.91 24.88
CA GLN A 159 24.22 -4.90 25.85
C GLN A 159 22.70 -4.88 25.90
N ARG A 160 22.09 -3.68 25.83
CA ARG A 160 20.64 -3.54 25.76
C ARG A 160 20.08 -4.10 24.46
N ASP A 161 20.75 -3.86 23.33
CA ASP A 161 20.37 -4.41 22.02
C ASP A 161 20.36 -5.93 22.00
N ASP A 162 21.32 -6.55 22.68
CA ASP A 162 21.40 -8.01 22.80
C ASP A 162 20.29 -8.57 23.68
N VAL A 163 20.09 -8.00 24.88
CA VAL A 163 18.98 -8.38 25.77
C VAL A 163 17.63 -8.17 25.10
N LEU A 164 17.47 -7.14 24.27
CA LEU A 164 16.22 -6.87 23.56
C LEU A 164 15.93 -7.99 22.54
N ARG A 165 16.93 -8.39 21.75
CA ARG A 165 16.79 -9.52 20.80
C ARG A 165 16.44 -10.82 21.53
N GLN A 166 17.14 -11.11 22.62
CA GLN A 166 16.90 -12.32 23.41
C GLN A 166 15.52 -12.34 24.07
N THR A 167 15.07 -11.20 24.60
CA THR A 167 13.76 -11.08 25.27
C THR A 167 12.60 -11.28 24.30
N LEU A 168 12.76 -10.82 23.05
CA LEU A 168 11.71 -10.92 22.03
C LEU A 168 11.73 -12.25 21.28
N THR A 169 12.88 -12.88 21.13
CA THR A 169 12.99 -14.18 20.45
C THR A 169 12.33 -15.27 21.29
N GLY A 170 11.43 -16.05 20.68
CA GLY A 170 10.65 -17.08 21.38
C GLY A 170 9.47 -16.56 22.18
N LEU A 171 9.20 -15.24 22.17
CA LEU A 171 7.99 -14.68 22.78
C LEU A 171 6.76 -15.20 22.05
N THR A 172 5.78 -15.69 22.81
CA THR A 172 4.49 -16.11 22.27
C THR A 172 3.53 -14.93 22.23
N VAL A 173 3.02 -14.65 21.04
CA VAL A 173 1.96 -13.68 20.76
C VAL A 173 0.74 -14.40 20.19
N ALA A 174 -0.34 -13.66 19.91
CA ALA A 174 -1.48 -14.24 19.21
C ALA A 174 -1.03 -14.75 17.82
N PRO A 175 -1.53 -15.91 17.36
CA PRO A 175 -1.18 -16.44 16.04
C PRO A 175 -1.56 -15.43 14.95
N PRO A 176 -0.67 -15.17 13.96
CA PRO A 176 -0.89 -14.15 12.96
C PRO A 176 -2.07 -14.53 12.05
N PRO A 177 -2.93 -13.57 11.66
CA PRO A 177 -3.89 -13.82 10.60
C PRO A 177 -3.14 -14.14 9.30
N GLN A 178 -3.72 -15.00 8.46
CA GLN A 178 -3.07 -15.50 7.23
C GLN A 178 -2.61 -14.42 6.25
N GLU A 179 -3.14 -13.20 6.40
CA GLU A 179 -2.84 -12.05 5.52
C GLU A 179 -2.07 -10.94 6.23
N LEU A 180 -1.42 -11.24 7.36
CA LEU A 180 -0.54 -10.27 8.02
C LEU A 180 0.73 -10.07 7.16
N PRO A 181 1.02 -8.85 6.68
CA PRO A 181 2.26 -8.58 5.98
C PRO A 181 3.44 -8.77 6.94
N GLN A 182 4.36 -9.66 6.58
CA GLN A 182 5.62 -9.89 7.30
C GLN A 182 6.81 -9.38 6.49
N PRO A 183 7.86 -8.86 7.15
CA PRO A 183 8.04 -8.76 8.60
C PRO A 183 7.20 -7.67 9.27
N VAL A 184 6.87 -7.87 10.54
CA VAL A 184 6.19 -6.85 11.35
C VAL A 184 7.22 -5.83 11.82
N LEU A 185 7.02 -4.56 11.46
CA LEU A 185 7.85 -3.45 11.92
C LEU A 185 7.24 -2.82 13.18
N MET A 186 8.04 -2.68 14.23
CA MET A 186 7.67 -1.98 15.45
C MET A 186 8.71 -0.92 15.82
N VAL A 187 8.25 0.22 16.31
CA VAL A 187 9.10 1.29 16.82
C VAL A 187 8.84 1.43 18.31
N LEU A 188 9.89 1.25 19.11
CA LEU A 188 9.92 1.62 20.51
C LEU A 188 10.21 3.11 20.58
N LEU A 189 9.38 3.84 21.32
CA LEU A 189 9.50 5.28 21.52
C LEU A 189 9.88 5.57 22.98
N PRO A 190 10.64 6.66 23.22
CA PRO A 190 10.92 7.11 24.58
C PRO A 190 9.64 7.54 25.30
N ARG A 191 9.61 7.34 26.64
CA ARG A 191 8.40 7.57 27.46
C ARG A 191 7.84 8.98 27.36
N GLU A 192 8.68 9.98 27.15
CA GLU A 192 8.28 11.39 27.08
C GLU A 192 7.28 11.68 25.93
N GLN A 193 7.24 10.81 24.91
CA GLN A 193 6.32 10.94 23.77
C GLN A 193 5.15 9.92 23.80
N ALA A 194 5.16 8.97 24.75
CA ALA A 194 4.19 7.88 24.84
C ALA A 194 3.24 8.10 26.04
N LEU A 195 2.44 9.17 25.99
CA LEU A 195 1.44 9.54 27.02
C LEU A 195 0.30 8.51 27.27
N THR A 196 0.35 7.28 26.74
CA THR A 196 -0.77 6.31 26.85
C THR A 196 -0.41 4.82 26.93
N ALA A 197 0.85 4.43 27.16
CA ALA A 197 1.21 3.00 27.21
C ALA A 197 2.07 2.64 28.42
N ASP A 198 1.61 3.04 29.59
CA ASP A 198 2.28 2.72 30.85
C ASP A 198 2.44 1.20 31.03
N CYS A 199 3.58 0.83 31.62
CA CYS A 199 3.79 -0.48 32.21
C CYS A 199 2.88 -0.60 33.44
N HIS A 200 1.56 -0.64 33.22
CA HIS A 200 0.63 -0.99 34.28
C HIS A 200 0.81 -2.46 34.59
N ALA A 201 1.48 -2.73 35.71
CA ALA A 201 1.53 -4.03 36.35
C ALA A 201 0.09 -4.50 36.61
N GLY A 202 -0.31 -5.58 35.94
CA GLY A 202 -1.56 -6.29 36.13
C GLY A 202 -1.31 -7.78 35.99
#